data_AF-A0A924Q933-F1
#
_entry.id   AF-A0A924Q933-F1
#
_cell.length_a   1.000
_cell.length_b   1.000
_cell.length_c   1.000
_cell.angle_alpha   90.00
_cell.angle_beta   90.00
_cell.angle_gamma   90.00
#
_symmetry.space_group_name_H-M   'P 1'
#
loop_
_entity.id
_entity.type
_entity.pdbx_description
1 polymer ?
#
loop_
_entity_poly.entity_id
_entity_poly.type
_entity_poly.pdbx_seq_one_letter_code
_entity_poly.pdbx_strand_id
1 'polypeptide(L)'
;MAQRTHAQSAAYPSRTVKIIAPVAPGGGVDMTARTVAERLQRALGQTFIVENVSGGGGVIASQTTMRAAPDGYTLMLGYVATHGTNPAMRNIPYNAVKDFTAIAMVAG
;
A
#
# COMPACT_ATOMS: atom_id res chain seq x y z
N MET A 1 -10.73 39.93 12.37
CA MET A 1 -9.64 38.92 12.43
C MET A 1 -10.28 37.57 12.71
N ALA A 2 -10.47 36.72 11.70
CA ALA A 2 -11.04 35.39 11.89
C ALA A 2 -9.88 34.41 12.05
N GLN A 3 -9.68 33.92 13.29
CA GLN A 3 -8.75 32.84 13.58
C GLN A 3 -9.21 31.58 12.87
N ARG A 4 -8.43 31.14 11.87
CA ARG A 4 -8.51 29.78 11.38
C ARG A 4 -7.89 28.89 12.45
N THR A 5 -8.73 28.16 13.16
CA THR A 5 -8.28 27.04 14.00
C THR A 5 -7.59 26.05 13.09
N HIS A 6 -6.26 25.96 13.17
CA HIS A 6 -5.55 24.82 12.61
C HIS A 6 -6.02 23.60 13.39
N ALA A 7 -6.86 22.76 12.78
CA ALA A 7 -7.10 21.43 13.28
C ALA A 7 -5.73 20.77 13.44
N GLN A 8 -5.37 20.45 14.67
CA GLN A 8 -4.18 19.67 14.98
C GLN A 8 -4.38 18.36 14.24
N SER A 9 -3.69 18.18 13.10
CA SER A 9 -3.73 16.93 12.35
C SER A 9 -3.48 15.82 13.36
N ALA A 10 -4.49 14.97 13.57
CA ALA A 10 -4.31 13.81 14.43
C ALA A 10 -3.03 13.12 13.96
N ALA A 11 -2.11 12.85 14.88
CA ALA A 11 -0.83 12.23 14.53
C ALA A 11 -1.12 10.96 13.73
N TYR A 12 -0.69 10.92 12.48
CA TYR A 12 -0.81 9.73 11.65
C TYR A 12 0.29 8.75 12.05
N PRO A 13 -0.01 7.44 12.11
CA PRO A 13 -1.33 6.82 12.09
C PRO A 13 -2.06 6.92 13.45
N SER A 14 -3.39 7.00 13.44
CA SER A 14 -4.25 6.99 14.64
C SER A 14 -5.15 5.75 14.76
N ARG A 15 -5.07 4.84 13.79
CA ARG A 15 -5.76 3.54 13.74
C ARG A 15 -4.92 2.55 12.94
N THR A 16 -5.33 1.29 12.94
CA THR A 16 -4.67 0.22 12.17
C THR A 16 -4.49 0.60 10.70
N VAL A 17 -3.28 0.42 10.18
CA VAL A 17 -2.94 0.58 8.76
C VAL A 17 -2.88 -0.79 8.11
N LYS A 18 -3.49 -0.92 6.92
CA LYS A 18 -3.42 -2.12 6.09
C LYS A 18 -2.32 -2.00 5.05
N ILE A 19 -1.53 -3.05 4.89
CA ILE A 19 -0.57 -3.24 3.79
C ILE A 19 -1.05 -4.42 2.94
N ILE A 20 -1.43 -4.14 1.70
CA ILE A 20 -1.84 -5.16 0.73
C ILE A 20 -0.59 -5.78 0.11
N ALA A 21 -0.46 -7.11 0.24
CA ALA A 21 0.54 -7.91 -0.45
C ALA A 21 -0.10 -8.55 -1.70
N PRO A 22 0.32 -8.19 -2.93
CA PRO A 22 -0.31 -8.63 -4.18
C PRO A 22 0.02 -10.08 -4.60
N VAL A 23 0.19 -10.98 -3.63
CA VAL A 23 0.57 -12.39 -3.82
C VAL A 23 -0.13 -13.27 -2.78
N ALA A 24 -0.06 -14.59 -2.97
CA ALA A 24 -0.46 -15.54 -1.93
C ALA A 24 0.47 -15.46 -0.70
N PRO A 25 0.00 -15.82 0.50
CA PRO A 25 0.82 -15.86 1.71
C PRO A 25 2.08 -16.72 1.53
N GLY A 26 3.19 -16.33 2.15
CA GLY A 26 4.47 -17.06 2.14
C GLY A 26 5.42 -16.76 0.98
N GLY A 27 5.00 -15.99 -0.04
CA GLY A 27 5.88 -15.53 -1.11
C GLY A 27 6.83 -14.39 -0.68
N GLY A 28 7.86 -14.09 -1.49
CA GLY A 28 8.85 -13.04 -1.16
C GLY A 28 8.25 -11.64 -0.93
N VAL A 29 7.22 -11.29 -1.69
CA VAL A 29 6.43 -10.04 -1.51
C VAL A 29 5.69 -10.04 -0.17
N ASP A 30 5.11 -11.17 0.25
CA ASP A 30 4.43 -11.29 1.54
C ASP A 30 5.42 -11.16 2.71
N MET A 31 6.55 -11.86 2.63
CA MET A 31 7.61 -11.77 3.64
C MET A 31 8.12 -10.33 3.79
N THR A 32 8.38 -9.65 2.67
CA THR A 32 8.79 -8.24 2.66
C THR A 32 7.72 -7.35 3.32
N ALA A 33 6.45 -7.52 2.95
CA ALA A 33 5.35 -6.75 3.53
C ALA A 33 5.24 -6.95 5.05
N ARG A 34 5.43 -8.18 5.54
CA ARG A 34 5.42 -8.49 6.98
C ARG A 34 6.59 -7.85 7.72
N THR A 35 7.80 -7.94 7.17
CA THR A 35 8.98 -7.28 7.76
C THR A 35 8.80 -5.76 7.84
N VAL A 36 8.25 -5.15 6.79
CA VAL A 36 7.94 -3.72 6.76
C VAL A 36 6.87 -3.37 7.79
N ALA A 37 5.77 -4.13 7.85
CA ALA A 37 4.69 -3.93 8.82
C ALA A 37 5.20 -3.95 10.25
N GLU A 38 6.01 -4.95 10.61
CA GLU A 38 6.62 -5.06 11.94
C GLU A 38 7.51 -3.86 12.26
N ARG A 39 8.32 -3.39 11.31
CA ARG A 39 9.22 -2.26 11.54
C ARG A 39 8.46 -0.94 11.69
N LEU A 40 7.41 -0.74 10.90
CA LEU A 40 6.52 0.42 10.98
C LEU A 40 5.76 0.43 12.30
N GLN A 41 5.25 -0.73 12.76
CA GLN A 41 4.59 -0.84 14.05
C GLN A 41 5.52 -0.44 15.19
N ARG A 42 6.79 -0.87 15.17
CA ARG A 42 7.80 -0.45 16.16
C ARG A 42 8.11 1.04 16.10
N ALA A 43 8.09 1.64 14.90
CA ALA A 43 8.46 3.04 14.72
C ALA A 43 7.32 4.03 15.03
N LEU A 44 6.08 3.63 14.74
CA LEU A 44 4.91 4.50 14.77
C LEU A 44 3.92 4.19 15.90
N GLY A 45 4.11 3.06 16.61
CA GLY A 45 3.29 2.70 17.77
C GLY A 45 1.85 2.31 17.44
N GLN A 46 1.52 2.10 16.15
CA GLN A 46 0.22 1.61 15.69
C GLN A 46 0.35 0.26 14.99
N THR A 47 -0.75 -0.48 14.94
CA THR A 47 -0.81 -1.78 14.28
C THR A 47 -0.73 -1.63 12.75
N PHE A 48 0.15 -2.43 12.14
CA PHE A 48 0.20 -2.61 10.68
C PHE A 48 -0.15 -4.06 10.35
N ILE A 49 -1.22 -4.27 9.58
CA ILE A 49 -1.67 -5.61 9.19
C ILE A 49 -1.36 -5.88 7.72
N VAL A 50 -0.96 -7.11 7.41
CA VAL A 50 -0.75 -7.56 6.02
C VAL A 50 -1.99 -8.31 5.54
N GLU A 51 -2.57 -7.85 4.43
CA GLU A 51 -3.66 -8.53 3.73
C GLU A 51 -3.14 -9.08 2.39
N ASN A 52 -3.19 -10.39 2.21
CA ASN A 52 -2.80 -11.03 0.96
C ASN A 52 -3.97 -11.00 -0.03
N VAL A 53 -3.80 -10.28 -1.14
CA VAL A 53 -4.78 -10.20 -2.22
C VAL A 53 -4.12 -10.74 -3.49
N SER A 54 -4.43 -11.98 -3.85
CA SER A 54 -3.85 -12.64 -5.02
C SER A 54 -4.74 -12.53 -6.25
N GLY A 55 -4.19 -12.90 -7.41
CA GLY A 55 -4.93 -13.01 -8.68
C GLY A 55 -4.52 -11.99 -9.74
N GLY A 56 -4.62 -12.42 -11.01
CA GLY A 56 -4.31 -11.60 -12.18
C GLY A 56 -2.87 -11.07 -12.25
N GLY A 57 -1.92 -11.66 -11.52
CA GLY A 57 -0.55 -11.14 -11.39
C GLY A 57 -0.46 -9.88 -10.52
N GLY A 58 -1.37 -9.72 -9.56
CA GLY A 58 -1.45 -8.54 -8.68
C GLY A 58 -2.37 -7.43 -9.18
N VAL A 59 -3.07 -7.64 -10.30
CA VAL A 59 -4.07 -6.70 -10.83
C VAL A 59 -5.21 -6.48 -9.83
N ILE A 60 -5.70 -7.54 -9.18
CA ILE A 60 -6.80 -7.44 -8.22
C ILE A 60 -6.37 -6.58 -7.02
N ALA A 61 -5.20 -6.84 -6.45
CA ALA A 61 -4.63 -6.04 -5.37
C ALA A 61 -4.45 -4.56 -5.75
N SER A 62 -3.98 -4.31 -6.98
CA SER A 62 -3.78 -2.95 -7.48
C SER A 62 -5.12 -2.21 -7.60
N GLN A 63 -6.17 -2.86 -8.10
CA GLN A 63 -7.51 -2.28 -8.14
C GLN A 63 -8.09 -2.03 -6.75
N THR A 64 -7.92 -2.98 -5.81
CA THR A 64 -8.37 -2.83 -4.42
C THR A 64 -7.69 -1.62 -3.78
N THR A 65 -6.40 -1.43 -4.04
CA THR A 65 -5.62 -0.31 -3.50
C THR A 65 -6.01 1.02 -4.14
N MET A 66 -6.12 1.06 -5.47
CA MET A 66 -6.55 2.25 -6.21
C MET A 66 -7.93 2.76 -5.77
N ARG A 67 -8.84 1.85 -5.42
CA ARG A 67 -10.20 2.18 -4.95
C ARG A 67 -10.28 2.53 -3.47
N ALA A 68 -9.19 2.34 -2.71
CA ALA A 68 -9.19 2.66 -1.29
C ALA A 68 -9.23 4.19 -1.08
N ALA A 69 -9.67 4.60 0.12
CA ALA A 69 -9.57 6.01 0.49
C ALA A 69 -8.08 6.44 0.47
N PRO A 70 -7.74 7.59 -0.15
CA PRO A 70 -6.37 8.09 -0.21
C PRO A 70 -5.98 8.78 1.11
N ASP A 71 -6.18 8.08 2.23
CA ASP A 71 -6.00 8.58 3.60
C ASP A 71 -4.78 7.96 4.31
N GLY A 72 -4.01 7.14 3.60
CA GLY A 72 -2.81 6.46 4.09
C GLY A 72 -3.08 5.15 4.84
N TYR A 73 -4.33 4.81 5.17
CA TYR A 73 -4.63 3.60 5.94
C TYR A 73 -4.73 2.32 5.10
N THR A 74 -4.69 2.44 3.78
CA THR A 74 -4.50 1.31 2.86
C THR A 74 -3.30 1.58 1.97
N LEU A 75 -2.25 0.80 2.19
CA LEU A 75 -1.01 0.81 1.43
C LEU A 75 -0.92 -0.50 0.64
N MET A 76 -0.05 -0.54 -0.37
CA MET A 76 0.25 -1.76 -1.12
C MET A 76 1.74 -1.88 -1.37
N LEU A 77 2.26 -3.10 -1.28
CA LEU A 77 3.59 -3.40 -1.76
C LEU A 77 3.58 -3.54 -3.29
N GLY A 78 3.94 -2.48 -3.99
CA GLY A 78 4.17 -2.51 -5.44
C GLY A 78 5.43 -3.30 -5.80
N TYR A 79 5.42 -4.01 -6.93
CA TYR A 79 6.59 -4.73 -7.44
C TYR A 79 6.54 -4.80 -8.98
N VAL A 80 7.57 -5.40 -9.60
CA VAL A 80 7.76 -5.40 -11.05
C VAL A 80 6.52 -5.86 -11.83
N ALA A 81 5.78 -6.87 -11.35
CA ALA A 81 4.62 -7.35 -12.09
C ALA A 81 3.46 -6.32 -12.09
N THR A 82 3.18 -5.67 -10.96
CA THR A 82 2.05 -4.72 -10.87
C THR A 82 2.37 -3.37 -11.52
N HIS A 83 3.60 -2.87 -11.38
CA HIS A 83 3.94 -1.53 -11.85
C HIS A 83 4.81 -1.48 -13.11
N GLY A 84 5.26 -2.64 -13.62
CA GLY A 84 6.07 -2.75 -14.85
C GLY A 84 5.47 -3.71 -15.87
N THR A 85 5.49 -5.01 -15.58
CA THR A 85 5.12 -6.05 -16.55
C THR A 85 3.65 -5.99 -16.96
N ASN A 86 2.71 -5.94 -16.02
CA ASN A 86 1.28 -5.91 -16.37
C ASN A 86 0.89 -4.68 -17.20
N PRO A 87 1.29 -3.44 -16.83
CA PRO A 87 1.03 -2.26 -17.65
C PRO A 87 1.65 -2.33 -19.06
N ALA A 88 2.82 -2.96 -19.19
CA ALA A 88 3.50 -3.07 -20.48
C ALA A 88 2.92 -4.15 -21.40
N MET A 89 2.37 -5.22 -20.81
CA MET A 89 2.01 -6.44 -21.56
C MET A 89 0.51 -6.64 -21.72
N ARG A 90 -0.33 -5.94 -20.95
CA ARG A 90 -1.76 -6.22 -20.85
C ARG A 90 -2.57 -4.92 -20.77
N ASN A 91 -3.79 -4.95 -21.28
CA ASN A 91 -4.76 -3.90 -21.00
C ASN A 91 -5.29 -4.09 -19.56
N ILE A 92 -4.81 -3.26 -18.65
CA ILE A 92 -5.14 -3.33 -17.23
C ILE A 92 -6.02 -2.15 -16.78
N PRO A 93 -6.86 -2.36 -15.76
CA PRO A 93 -7.85 -1.37 -15.30
C PRO A 93 -7.27 -0.38 -14.26
N TYR A 94 -5.99 0.00 -14.39
CA TYR A 94 -5.33 1.03 -13.58
C TYR A 94 -4.10 1.59 -14.31
N ASN A 95 -3.71 2.80 -13.96
CA ASN A 95 -2.48 3.45 -14.36
C ASN A 95 -1.43 3.33 -13.24
N ALA A 96 -0.38 2.55 -13.47
CA ALA A 96 0.66 2.28 -12.48
C ALA A 96 1.44 3.52 -11.99
N VAL A 97 1.33 4.67 -12.66
CA VAL A 97 2.02 5.92 -12.27
C VAL A 97 1.04 6.93 -11.69
N LYS A 98 -0.12 7.12 -12.31
CA LYS A 98 -1.07 8.17 -11.93
C LYS A 98 -1.98 7.81 -10.77
N ASP A 99 -2.29 6.51 -10.62
CA ASP A 99 -3.29 6.06 -9.65
C ASP A 99 -2.67 5.69 -8.30
N PHE A 100 -1.34 5.80 -8.17
CA PHE A 100 -0.59 5.43 -6.96
C PHE A 100 0.39 6.52 -6.58
N THR A 101 0.50 6.78 -5.28
CA THR A 101 1.57 7.61 -4.72
C THR A 101 2.73 6.72 -4.30
N ALA A 102 3.89 6.87 -4.93
CA ALA A 102 5.10 6.17 -4.53
C ALA A 102 5.58 6.69 -3.16
N ILE A 103 5.81 5.78 -2.21
CA ILE A 103 6.22 6.11 -0.83
C ILE A 103 7.71 5.85 -0.65
N ALA A 104 8.14 4.60 -0.82
CA ALA A 104 9.53 4.19 -0.62
C ALA A 104 9.82 2.86 -1.33
N MET A 105 11.08 2.64 -1.68
CA MET A 105 11.61 1.34 -2.07
C MET A 105 12.06 0.58 -0.82
N VAL A 106 11.53 -0.63 -0.60
CA VAL A 106 11.75 -1.41 0.62
C VAL A 106 12.41 -2.77 0.38
N ALA A 107 12.55 -3.17 -0.88
CA ALA A 107 13.26 -4.37 -1.32
C ALA A 107 13.72 -4.19 -2.78
N GLY A 108 14.83 -4.84 -3.13
CA GLY A 108 15.45 -4.85 -4.46
C GLY A 108 15.95 -6.23 -4.81
#